data_AF-A0A1B1S1A6-F1
#
_entry.id   AF-A0A1B1S1A6-F1
#
_cell.length_a   1.000
_cell.length_b   1.000
_cell.length_c   1.000
_cell.angle_alpha   90.00
_cell.angle_beta   90.00
_cell.angle_gamma   90.00
#
_symmetry.space_group_name_H-M   'P 1'
#
loop_
_entity.id
_entity.type
_entity.pdbx_description
1 polymer ?
#
loop_
_entity_poly.entity_id
_entity_poly.type
_entity_poly.pdbx_seq_one_letter_code
_entity_poly.pdbx_strand_id
1 'polypeptide(L)'
;MVSDVFVNLCVLISLIFVYLQFRRKIKLTEKPYTASVLIDGLLGGLLGVLLMYFSIQVSTETIVDLRFVPVVLLILFLGTPQGIISALVIIMGRFTFGITVSAIAAATLMLILIIGFILISEFFKRFDTDANSYKKGFVMILFSNVVFSIIISSIIQDVEILTILIPLYWIISIIGGITAIFFVEYILKTQYLLMKYEEESTTDFLTGLNNVRQFDTVWNTLISEAAEKNERLSLLVIDIDHFKHVNDTYGHPVGDKILIELGAVLKSASRSFDIVSRNGGEEFSVILPDCQQEQAVKIAERIRKSVEIHPFKISATETITITISIGAATYPETVADTSQIVGIADECLYKAKRTGRNRVCASY
;
A
#
# COMPACT_ATOMS: atom_id res chain seq x y z
N MET A 1 2.12 -1.92 39.92
CA MET A 1 1.06 -2.73 39.28
C MET A 1 0.30 -1.94 38.22
N VAL A 2 -0.57 -0.95 38.53
CA VAL A 2 -1.33 -0.21 37.50
C VAL A 2 -0.45 0.56 36.51
N SER A 3 0.68 1.12 36.95
CA SER A 3 1.68 1.74 36.07
C SER A 3 2.27 0.73 35.08
N ASP A 4 2.64 -0.45 35.56
CA ASP A 4 3.34 -1.49 34.80
C ASP A 4 2.41 -2.09 33.75
N VAL A 5 1.13 -2.21 34.10
CA VAL A 5 0.03 -2.55 33.20
C VAL A 5 -0.06 -1.57 32.04
N PHE A 6 -0.09 -0.26 32.34
CA PHE A 6 -0.20 0.77 31.32
C PHE A 6 1.04 0.78 30.41
N VAL A 7 2.23 0.59 30.98
CA VAL A 7 3.48 0.45 30.22
C VAL A 7 3.42 -0.77 29.30
N ASN A 8 2.97 -1.93 29.78
CA ASN A 8 2.86 -3.15 28.97
C ASN A 8 1.91 -2.94 27.77
N LEU A 9 0.77 -2.27 27.98
CA LEU A 9 -0.17 -1.92 26.91
C LEU A 9 0.45 -0.95 25.88
N CYS A 10 1.15 0.10 26.34
CA CYS A 10 1.81 1.05 25.45
C CYS A 10 2.91 0.38 24.61
N VAL A 11 3.70 -0.51 25.22
CA VAL A 11 4.73 -1.30 24.54
C VAL A 11 4.10 -2.23 23.51
N LEU A 12 3.00 -2.91 23.86
CA LEU A 12 2.26 -3.78 22.94
C LEU A 12 1.84 -3.04 21.67
N ILE A 13 1.15 -1.90 21.80
CA ILE A 13 0.69 -1.12 20.64
C ILE A 13 1.88 -0.59 19.83
N SER A 14 2.92 -0.09 20.50
CA SER A 14 4.12 0.45 19.83
C SER A 14 4.84 -0.62 19.02
N LEU A 15 5.05 -1.81 19.59
CA LEU A 15 5.74 -2.89 18.89
C LEU A 15 4.88 -3.47 17.76
N ILE A 16 3.55 -3.57 17.92
CA ILE A 16 2.63 -3.95 16.83
C ILE A 16 2.76 -2.97 15.66
N PHE A 17 2.79 -1.66 15.93
CA PHE A 17 2.95 -0.65 14.89
C PHE A 17 4.27 -0.82 14.12
N VAL A 18 5.39 -0.98 14.85
CA VAL A 18 6.72 -1.20 14.24
C VAL A 18 6.72 -2.47 13.36
N TYR A 19 6.12 -3.55 13.87
CA TYR A 19 5.98 -4.80 13.12
C TYR A 19 5.18 -4.62 11.82
N LEU A 20 4.03 -3.96 11.86
CA LEU A 20 3.21 -3.71 10.67
C LEU A 20 3.94 -2.86 9.63
N GLN A 21 4.69 -1.84 10.07
CA GLN A 21 5.52 -1.02 9.16
C GLN A 21 6.65 -1.81 8.52
N PHE A 22 7.34 -2.65 9.30
CA PHE A 22 8.40 -3.52 8.82
C PHE A 22 7.89 -4.54 7.79
N ARG A 23 6.77 -5.19 8.10
CA ARG A 23 6.10 -6.15 7.21
C ARG A 23 5.75 -5.54 5.85
N ARG A 24 5.23 -4.30 5.86
CA ARG A 24 4.93 -3.54 4.64
C ARG A 24 6.20 -3.20 3.85
N LYS A 25 7.23 -2.66 4.51
CA LYS A 25 8.47 -2.21 3.84
C LYS A 25 9.18 -3.34 3.10
N ILE A 26 9.14 -4.56 3.64
CA ILE A 26 9.77 -5.75 3.04
C ILE A 26 8.85 -6.45 2.03
N LYS A 27 7.62 -5.94 1.82
CA LYS A 27 6.62 -6.51 0.92
C LYS A 27 6.44 -8.00 1.20
N LEU A 28 6.25 -8.35 2.49
CA LEU A 28 6.31 -9.74 2.92
C LEU A 28 5.23 -10.63 2.27
N THR A 29 4.12 -10.03 1.82
CA THR A 29 3.06 -10.68 1.05
C THR A 29 3.51 -11.15 -0.33
N GLU A 30 4.56 -10.56 -0.90
CA GLU A 30 5.13 -10.94 -2.21
C GLU A 30 6.18 -12.07 -2.06
N LYS A 31 6.59 -12.41 -0.84
CA LYS A 31 7.57 -13.48 -0.58
C LYS A 31 6.93 -14.87 -0.62
N PRO A 32 7.73 -15.94 -0.81
CA PRO A 32 7.22 -17.31 -0.70
C PRO A 32 6.50 -17.54 0.62
N TYR A 33 5.38 -18.27 0.58
CA TYR A 33 4.52 -18.51 1.73
C TYR A 33 5.29 -19.00 2.96
N THR A 34 6.22 -19.95 2.78
CA THR A 34 7.05 -20.50 3.86
C THR A 34 7.94 -19.44 4.52
N ALA A 35 8.54 -18.55 3.73
CA ALA A 35 9.37 -17.45 4.23
C ALA A 35 8.53 -16.42 4.97
N SER A 36 7.35 -16.07 4.45
CA SER A 36 6.40 -15.18 5.10
C SER A 36 5.95 -15.72 6.46
N VAL A 37 5.57 -17.01 6.50
CA VAL A 37 5.16 -17.69 7.74
C VAL A 37 6.26 -17.69 8.79
N LEU A 38 7.50 -18.00 8.39
CA LEU A 38 8.64 -18.02 9.30
C LEU A 38 8.95 -16.62 9.84
N ILE A 39 8.98 -15.60 8.97
CA ILE A 39 9.30 -14.23 9.38
C ILE A 39 8.22 -13.66 10.30
N ASP A 40 6.94 -13.74 9.91
CA ASP A 40 5.82 -13.24 10.74
C ASP A 40 5.76 -13.97 12.09
N GLY A 41 5.98 -15.30 12.09
CA GLY A 41 6.04 -16.11 13.30
C GLY A 41 7.19 -15.74 14.23
N LEU A 42 8.41 -15.60 13.71
CA LEU A 42 9.59 -15.22 14.50
C LEU A 42 9.46 -13.80 15.09
N LEU A 43 8.99 -12.84 14.28
CA LEU A 43 8.79 -11.46 14.73
C LEU A 43 7.70 -11.37 15.79
N GLY A 44 6.55 -12.04 15.59
CA GLY A 44 5.50 -12.10 16.59
C GLY A 44 5.93 -12.80 17.88
N GLY A 45 6.81 -13.80 17.77
CA GLY A 45 7.43 -14.44 18.92
C GLY A 45 8.34 -13.48 19.69
N LEU A 46 9.22 -12.77 18.97
CA LEU A 46 10.12 -11.75 19.53
C LEU A 46 9.35 -10.62 20.23
N LEU A 47 8.26 -10.16 19.61
CA LEU A 47 7.27 -9.24 20.20
C LEU A 47 6.79 -9.74 21.57
N GLY A 48 6.34 -11.00 21.63
CA GLY A 48 5.90 -11.62 22.88
C GLY A 48 7.02 -11.74 23.92
N VAL A 49 8.26 -12.00 23.49
CA VAL A 49 9.43 -12.03 24.39
C VAL A 49 9.76 -10.65 24.94
N LEU A 50 9.72 -9.61 24.11
CA LEU A 50 9.93 -8.22 24.52
C LEU A 50 8.89 -7.78 25.56
N LEU A 51 7.63 -8.19 25.42
CA LEU A 51 6.58 -7.89 26.40
C LEU A 51 6.84 -8.49 27.79
N MET A 52 7.61 -9.57 27.89
CA MET A 52 7.99 -10.13 29.19
C MET A 52 8.96 -9.23 29.98
N TYR A 53 9.80 -8.46 29.28
CA TYR A 53 10.71 -7.52 29.95
C TYR A 53 9.95 -6.34 30.59
N PHE A 54 8.77 -6.01 30.07
CA PHE A 54 7.90 -4.95 30.59
C PHE A 54 6.71 -5.54 31.36
N SER A 55 6.90 -6.70 31.99
CA SER A 55 5.86 -7.43 32.71
C SER A 55 5.58 -6.86 34.10
N ILE A 56 4.42 -7.25 34.64
CA ILE A 56 4.00 -6.95 36.00
C ILE A 56 4.59 -8.03 36.91
N GLN A 57 5.45 -7.66 37.85
CA GLN A 57 5.97 -8.60 38.84
C GLN A 57 4.95 -8.78 39.97
N VAL A 58 4.51 -10.02 40.17
CA VAL A 58 3.57 -10.41 41.24
C VAL A 58 4.32 -11.02 42.42
N SER A 59 5.38 -11.77 42.14
CA SER A 59 6.31 -12.32 43.14
C SER A 59 7.74 -12.31 42.59
N THR A 60 8.70 -12.82 43.36
CA THR A 60 10.11 -12.94 42.93
C THR A 60 10.31 -13.76 41.66
N GLU A 61 9.40 -14.70 41.37
CA GLU A 61 9.49 -15.58 40.20
C GLU A 61 8.30 -15.48 39.24
N THR A 62 7.16 -14.95 39.69
CA THR A 62 5.91 -14.89 38.91
C THR A 62 5.73 -13.52 38.28
N ILE A 63 5.71 -13.52 36.95
CA ILE A 63 5.43 -12.34 36.12
C ILE A 63 4.12 -12.53 35.36
N VAL A 64 3.43 -11.42 35.09
CA VAL A 64 2.19 -11.38 34.34
C VAL A 64 2.31 -10.33 33.22
N ASP A 65 1.92 -10.69 32.01
CA ASP A 65 2.03 -9.84 30.81
C ASP A 65 1.01 -10.25 29.74
N LEU A 66 0.98 -9.51 28.63
CA LEU A 66 0.05 -9.71 27.51
C LEU A 66 0.68 -10.47 26.32
N ARG A 67 1.68 -11.34 26.53
CA ARG A 67 2.37 -12.07 25.44
C ARG A 67 1.46 -12.94 24.57
N PHE A 68 0.28 -13.31 25.05
CA PHE A 68 -0.68 -14.09 24.27
C PHE A 68 -1.29 -13.23 23.14
N VAL A 69 -1.31 -11.89 23.28
CA VAL A 69 -1.94 -10.99 22.30
C VAL A 69 -1.26 -11.06 20.93
N PRO A 70 0.08 -10.97 20.79
CA PRO A 70 0.75 -11.21 19.51
C PRO A 70 0.35 -12.54 18.84
N VAL A 71 0.22 -13.63 19.61
CA VAL A 71 -0.20 -14.94 19.08
C VAL A 71 -1.63 -14.89 18.56
N VAL A 72 -2.56 -14.29 19.32
CA VAL A 72 -3.95 -14.08 18.88
C VAL A 72 -4.00 -13.27 17.58
N LEU A 73 -3.28 -12.15 17.50
CA LEU A 73 -3.26 -11.30 16.31
C LEU A 73 -2.71 -12.03 15.08
N LEU A 74 -1.63 -12.80 15.22
CA LEU A 74 -1.10 -13.61 14.12
C LEU A 74 -2.14 -14.62 13.61
N ILE A 75 -2.83 -15.32 14.52
CA ILE A 75 -3.84 -16.32 14.13
C ILE A 75 -5.06 -15.66 13.49
N LEU A 76 -5.50 -14.50 13.99
CA LEU A 76 -6.65 -13.78 13.46
C LEU A 76 -6.40 -13.22 12.06
N PHE A 77 -5.24 -12.58 11.84
CA PHE A 77 -5.01 -11.78 10.64
C PHE A 77 -4.11 -12.46 9.59
N LEU A 78 -3.29 -13.45 9.97
CA LEU A 78 -2.29 -14.05 9.07
C LEU A 78 -2.40 -15.57 8.95
N GLY A 79 -2.69 -16.27 10.05
CA GLY A 79 -2.93 -17.71 10.05
C GLY A 79 -2.36 -18.46 11.25
N THR A 80 -2.81 -19.70 11.38
CA THR A 80 -2.41 -20.63 12.44
C THR A 80 -0.90 -20.94 12.46
N PRO A 81 -0.23 -21.22 11.32
CA PRO A 81 1.20 -21.57 11.34
C PRO A 81 2.09 -20.49 11.96
N GLN A 82 1.82 -19.22 11.67
CA GLN A 82 2.53 -18.07 12.24
C GLN A 82 2.35 -18.02 13.76
N GLY A 83 1.12 -18.23 14.24
CA GLY A 83 0.81 -18.29 15.66
C GLY A 83 1.55 -19.41 16.40
N ILE A 84 1.66 -20.59 15.79
CA ILE A 84 2.40 -21.73 16.37
C ILE A 84 3.89 -21.38 16.53
N ILE A 85 4.52 -20.85 15.48
CA ILE A 85 5.94 -20.45 15.53
C ILE A 85 6.16 -19.39 16.61
N SER A 86 5.29 -18.38 16.66
CA SER A 86 5.34 -17.32 17.68
C SER A 86 5.23 -17.87 19.09
N ALA A 87 4.26 -18.78 19.34
CA ALA A 87 4.10 -19.43 20.63
C ALA A 87 5.34 -20.24 21.04
N LEU A 88 5.96 -20.97 20.11
CA LEU A 88 7.20 -21.72 20.37
C LEU A 88 8.37 -20.79 20.75
N VAL A 89 8.53 -19.67 20.05
CA VAL A 89 9.55 -18.66 20.36
C VAL A 89 9.30 -18.03 21.73
N ILE A 90 8.04 -17.75 22.08
CA ILE A 90 7.66 -17.22 23.39
C ILE A 90 7.96 -18.22 24.51
N ILE A 91 7.66 -19.50 24.31
CA ILE A 91 7.97 -20.57 25.26
C ILE A 91 9.48 -20.64 25.48
N MET A 92 10.27 -20.74 24.41
CA MET A 92 11.74 -20.77 24.50
C MET A 92 12.29 -19.50 25.17
N GLY A 93 11.77 -18.34 24.80
CA GLY A 93 12.16 -17.07 25.38
C GLY A 93 11.82 -16.96 26.87
N ARG A 94 10.75 -17.62 27.36
CA ARG A 94 10.43 -17.56 28.79
C ARG A 94 11.52 -18.23 29.65
N PHE A 95 12.12 -19.31 29.17
CA PHE A 95 13.18 -20.01 29.91
C PHE A 95 14.48 -19.21 30.01
N THR A 96 14.67 -18.15 29.21
CA THR A 96 15.85 -17.27 29.34
C THR A 96 15.80 -16.38 30.58
N PHE A 97 14.63 -16.22 31.21
CA PHE A 97 14.44 -15.46 32.46
C PHE A 97 14.68 -16.32 33.71
N GLY A 98 14.93 -17.61 33.54
CA GLY A 98 15.13 -18.57 34.64
C GLY A 98 14.29 -19.84 34.47
N ILE A 99 14.82 -20.96 34.99
CA ILE A 99 14.14 -22.26 34.99
C ILE A 99 13.44 -22.40 36.35
N THR A 100 12.22 -21.92 36.43
CA THR A 100 11.39 -21.92 37.65
C THR A 100 10.07 -22.66 37.41
N VAL A 101 9.34 -22.96 38.49
CA VAL A 101 7.98 -23.51 38.40
C VAL A 101 7.06 -22.59 37.61
N SER A 102 7.22 -21.26 37.77
CA SER A 102 6.46 -20.27 37.00
C SER A 102 6.80 -20.29 35.50
N ALA A 103 8.04 -20.59 35.12
CA ALA A 103 8.43 -20.74 33.71
C ALA A 103 7.78 -21.98 33.07
N ILE A 104 7.78 -23.11 33.77
CA ILE A 104 7.12 -24.34 33.31
C ILE A 104 5.60 -24.11 33.19
N ALA A 105 4.98 -23.48 34.19
CA ALA A 105 3.55 -23.19 34.14
C ALA A 105 3.17 -22.22 33.02
N ALA A 106 4.01 -21.20 32.74
CA ALA A 106 3.81 -20.31 31.60
C ALA A 106 3.95 -21.03 30.25
N ALA A 107 4.86 -22.00 30.14
CA ALA A 107 4.97 -22.84 28.95
C ALA A 107 3.72 -23.71 28.76
N THR A 108 3.25 -24.36 29.83
CA THR A 108 2.00 -25.15 29.82
C THR A 108 0.79 -24.30 29.46
N LEU A 109 0.68 -23.09 30.03
CA LEU A 109 -0.33 -22.10 29.66
C LEU A 109 -0.29 -21.84 28.16
N MET A 110 0.88 -21.48 27.61
CA MET A 110 1.01 -21.14 26.19
C MET A 110 0.67 -22.31 25.25
N LEU A 111 0.99 -23.55 25.65
CA LEU A 111 0.61 -24.78 24.92
C LEU A 111 -0.91 -25.01 24.91
N ILE A 112 -1.59 -24.81 26.05
CA ILE A 112 -3.05 -24.91 26.12
C ILE A 112 -3.69 -23.81 25.27
N LEU A 113 -3.16 -22.59 25.37
CA LEU A 113 -3.65 -21.44 24.61
C LEU A 113 -3.54 -21.67 23.09
N ILE A 114 -2.40 -22.15 22.58
CA ILE A 114 -2.26 -22.37 21.14
C ILE A 114 -3.24 -23.44 20.65
N ILE A 115 -3.43 -24.54 21.39
CA ILE A 115 -4.40 -25.59 21.04
C ILE A 115 -5.82 -25.01 21.02
N GLY A 116 -6.22 -24.29 22.07
CA GLY A 116 -7.56 -23.70 22.15
C GLY A 116 -7.79 -22.63 21.08
N PHE A 117 -6.81 -21.79 20.79
CA PHE A 117 -6.87 -20.81 19.70
C PHE A 117 -7.05 -21.46 18.33
N ILE A 118 -6.37 -22.58 18.07
CA ILE A 118 -6.54 -23.36 16.85
C ILE A 118 -7.96 -23.92 16.76
N LEU A 119 -8.46 -24.54 17.83
CA LEU A 119 -9.81 -25.09 17.87
C LEU A 119 -10.88 -24.00 17.68
N ILE A 120 -10.73 -22.85 18.34
CA ILE A 120 -11.61 -21.68 18.15
C ILE A 120 -11.52 -21.19 16.71
N SER A 121 -10.32 -21.13 16.13
CA SER A 121 -10.11 -20.71 14.75
C SER A 121 -10.81 -21.62 13.74
N GLU A 122 -10.68 -22.93 13.89
CA GLU A 122 -11.34 -23.92 13.03
C GLU A 122 -12.86 -23.97 13.25
N PHE A 123 -13.32 -23.79 14.50
CA PHE A 123 -14.76 -23.71 14.79
C PHE A 123 -15.41 -22.53 14.07
N PHE A 124 -14.84 -21.32 14.19
CA PHE A 124 -15.41 -20.14 13.54
C PHE A 124 -15.40 -20.22 12.01
N LYS A 125 -14.34 -20.79 11.40
CA LYS A 125 -14.30 -21.05 9.95
C LYS A 125 -15.46 -21.90 9.45
N ARG A 126 -15.98 -22.81 10.28
CA ARG A 126 -17.06 -23.74 9.92
C ARG A 126 -18.44 -23.09 9.90
N PHE A 127 -18.66 -22.06 10.72
CA PHE A 127 -19.97 -21.44 10.91
C PHE A 127 -20.12 -20.08 10.23
N ASP A 128 -19.01 -19.37 9.99
CA ASP A 128 -19.05 -18.02 9.45
C ASP A 128 -17.73 -17.72 8.70
N THR A 129 -17.77 -17.78 7.37
CA THR A 129 -16.60 -17.54 6.51
C THR A 129 -16.11 -16.09 6.60
N ASP A 130 -17.00 -15.16 6.93
CA ASP A 130 -16.73 -13.72 7.13
C ASP A 130 -16.75 -13.35 8.63
N ALA A 131 -16.51 -14.33 9.51
CA ALA A 131 -16.54 -14.13 10.95
C ALA A 131 -15.78 -12.86 11.35
N ASN A 132 -16.54 -11.89 11.86
CA ASN A 132 -16.01 -10.62 12.33
C ASN A 132 -14.83 -10.87 13.29
N SER A 133 -13.64 -10.38 12.92
CA SER A 133 -12.38 -10.52 13.66
C SER A 133 -12.53 -10.17 15.15
N TYR A 134 -13.42 -9.22 15.48
CA TYR A 134 -13.74 -8.87 16.87
C TYR A 134 -14.40 -10.01 17.64
N LYS A 135 -15.39 -10.72 17.06
CA LYS A 135 -16.09 -11.82 17.75
C LYS A 135 -15.14 -12.97 18.05
N LYS A 136 -14.39 -13.40 17.02
CA LYS A 136 -13.42 -14.49 17.14
C LYS A 136 -12.32 -14.13 18.14
N GLY A 137 -11.75 -12.94 18.01
CA GLY A 137 -10.71 -12.44 18.93
C GLY A 137 -11.21 -12.30 20.36
N PHE A 138 -12.44 -11.83 20.58
CA PHE A 138 -13.05 -11.74 21.90
C PHE A 138 -13.18 -13.11 22.57
N VAL A 139 -13.63 -14.14 21.85
CA VAL A 139 -13.71 -15.51 22.37
C VAL A 139 -12.32 -16.06 22.70
N MET A 140 -11.31 -15.80 21.87
CA MET A 140 -9.92 -16.19 22.16
C MET A 140 -9.39 -15.51 23.43
N ILE A 141 -9.67 -14.22 23.61
CA ILE A 141 -9.26 -13.48 24.81
C ILE A 141 -9.97 -14.04 26.07
N LEU A 142 -11.28 -14.29 26.01
CA LEU A 142 -12.02 -14.90 27.12
C LEU A 142 -11.47 -16.28 27.48
N PHE A 143 -11.23 -17.13 26.48
CA PHE A 143 -10.59 -18.42 26.68
C PHE A 143 -9.22 -18.26 27.35
N SER A 144 -8.42 -17.28 26.89
CA SER A 144 -7.09 -17.04 27.46
C SER A 144 -7.14 -16.64 28.94
N ASN A 145 -8.13 -15.86 29.32
CA ASN A 145 -8.34 -15.41 30.69
C ASN A 145 -8.77 -16.56 31.61
N VAL A 146 -9.65 -17.46 31.13
CA VAL A 146 -10.05 -18.66 31.89
C VAL A 146 -8.85 -19.58 32.14
N VAL A 147 -8.06 -19.87 31.10
CA VAL A 147 -6.88 -20.74 31.26
C VAL A 147 -5.84 -20.07 32.16
N PHE A 148 -5.62 -18.77 32.02
CA PHE A 148 -4.74 -18.01 32.91
C PHE A 148 -5.19 -18.12 34.37
N SER A 149 -6.48 -17.90 34.66
CA SER A 149 -7.02 -18.03 36.03
C SER A 149 -6.79 -19.42 36.62
N ILE A 150 -7.01 -20.48 35.84
CA ILE A 150 -6.78 -21.86 36.31
C ILE A 150 -5.30 -22.09 36.63
N ILE A 151 -4.41 -21.67 35.73
CA ILE A 151 -2.96 -21.87 35.91
C ILE A 151 -2.44 -21.03 37.07
N ILE A 152 -2.79 -19.74 37.17
CA ILE A 152 -2.26 -18.86 38.21
C ILE A 152 -2.74 -19.28 39.61
N SER A 153 -3.97 -19.77 39.75
CA SER A 153 -4.49 -20.33 40.99
C SER A 153 -3.81 -21.63 41.43
N SER A 154 -3.16 -22.34 40.51
CA SER A 154 -2.35 -23.51 40.86
C SER A 154 -0.94 -23.16 41.39
N ILE A 155 -0.47 -21.94 41.12
CA ILE A 155 0.87 -21.46 41.49
C ILE A 155 0.82 -20.64 42.78
N ILE A 156 -0.14 -19.70 42.86
CA ILE A 156 -0.26 -18.77 43.98
C ILE A 156 -1.30 -19.34 44.94
N GLN A 157 -0.87 -19.73 46.14
CA GLN A 157 -1.78 -20.22 47.19
C GLN A 157 -2.40 -19.08 48.03
N ASP A 158 -1.85 -17.87 47.91
CA ASP A 158 -2.36 -16.68 48.60
C ASP A 158 -3.66 -16.20 47.95
N VAL A 159 -4.77 -16.41 48.67
CA VAL A 159 -6.11 -16.06 48.20
C VAL A 159 -6.30 -14.54 48.10
N GLU A 160 -5.68 -13.74 48.97
CA GLU A 160 -5.79 -12.29 48.93
C GLU A 160 -5.16 -11.75 47.65
N ILE A 161 -3.97 -12.24 47.29
CA ILE A 161 -3.30 -11.86 46.03
C ILE A 161 -4.15 -12.28 44.83
N LEU A 162 -4.69 -13.50 44.82
CA LEU A 162 -5.51 -13.99 43.70
C LEU A 162 -6.79 -13.18 43.47
N THR A 163 -7.48 -12.79 44.55
CA THR A 163 -8.74 -12.03 44.44
C THR A 163 -8.57 -10.64 43.82
N ILE A 164 -7.37 -10.06 43.92
CA ILE A 164 -7.03 -8.79 43.28
C ILE A 164 -6.45 -9.02 41.87
N LEU A 165 -5.56 -9.99 41.72
CA LEU A 165 -4.81 -10.23 40.49
C LEU A 165 -5.70 -10.70 39.34
N ILE A 166 -6.58 -11.67 39.57
CA ILE A 166 -7.40 -12.27 38.51
C ILE A 166 -8.34 -11.25 37.87
N PRO A 167 -9.19 -10.51 38.63
CA PRO A 167 -10.07 -9.51 38.03
C PRO A 167 -9.29 -8.41 37.31
N LEU A 168 -8.17 -7.97 37.88
CA LEU A 168 -7.34 -6.95 37.25
C LEU A 168 -6.78 -7.46 35.91
N TYR A 169 -6.21 -8.67 35.88
CA TYR A 169 -5.70 -9.28 34.66
C TYR A 169 -6.79 -9.41 33.59
N TRP A 170 -7.99 -9.85 33.96
CA TRP A 170 -9.11 -9.96 33.03
C TRP A 170 -9.44 -8.63 32.36
N ILE A 171 -9.56 -7.55 33.16
CA ILE A 171 -9.84 -6.21 32.66
C ILE A 171 -8.75 -5.77 31.66
N ILE A 172 -7.48 -5.94 32.02
CA ILE A 172 -6.35 -5.51 31.19
C ILE A 172 -6.25 -6.32 29.91
N SER A 173 -6.38 -7.65 30.02
CA SER A 173 -6.31 -8.58 28.90
C SER A 173 -7.42 -8.30 27.88
N ILE A 174 -8.63 -8.03 28.36
CA ILE A 174 -9.77 -7.67 27.51
C ILE A 174 -9.54 -6.32 26.84
N ILE A 175 -9.21 -5.28 27.61
CA ILE A 175 -8.98 -3.93 27.06
C ILE A 175 -7.81 -3.98 26.06
N GLY A 176 -6.66 -4.50 26.47
CA GLY A 176 -5.46 -4.54 25.65
C GLY A 176 -5.61 -5.41 24.41
N GLY A 177 -6.24 -6.58 24.54
CA GLY A 177 -6.52 -7.46 23.40
C GLY A 177 -7.48 -6.83 22.39
N ILE A 178 -8.60 -6.26 22.85
CA ILE A 178 -9.58 -5.60 21.96
C ILE A 178 -8.96 -4.36 21.30
N THR A 179 -8.24 -3.52 22.05
CA THR A 179 -7.56 -2.34 21.50
C THR A 179 -6.53 -2.76 20.46
N ALA A 180 -5.78 -3.83 20.68
CA ALA A 180 -4.82 -4.33 19.71
C ALA A 180 -5.50 -4.87 18.43
N ILE A 181 -6.61 -5.62 18.56
CA ILE A 181 -7.40 -6.09 17.40
C ILE A 181 -7.92 -4.89 16.60
N PHE A 182 -8.54 -3.92 17.28
CA PHE A 182 -9.03 -2.68 16.66
C PHE A 182 -7.93 -1.93 15.92
N PHE A 183 -6.77 -1.78 16.55
CA PHE A 183 -5.63 -1.07 15.99
C PHE A 183 -5.08 -1.75 14.73
N VAL A 184 -4.90 -3.08 14.75
CA VAL A 184 -4.44 -3.84 13.58
C VAL A 184 -5.46 -3.76 12.44
N GLU A 185 -6.75 -3.96 12.72
CA GLU A 185 -7.81 -3.86 11.73
C GLU A 185 -7.88 -2.46 11.11
N TYR A 186 -7.78 -1.40 11.93
CA TYR A 186 -7.74 -0.02 11.47
C TYR A 186 -6.55 0.26 10.55
N ILE A 187 -5.35 -0.22 10.89
CA ILE A 187 -4.16 -0.01 10.04
C ILE A 187 -4.32 -0.75 8.71
N LEU A 188 -4.75 -2.01 8.73
CA LEU A 188 -4.94 -2.79 7.50
C LEU A 188 -6.01 -2.17 6.60
N LYS A 189 -7.14 -1.73 7.19
CA LYS A 189 -8.21 -1.04 6.45
C LYS A 189 -7.74 0.28 5.86
N THR A 190 -7.00 1.08 6.64
CA THR A 190 -6.43 2.35 6.16
C THR A 190 -5.46 2.11 5.00
N GLN A 191 -4.60 1.10 5.09
CA GLN A 191 -3.66 0.75 4.01
C GLN A 191 -4.41 0.33 2.73
N TYR A 192 -5.43 -0.51 2.86
CA TYR A 192 -6.27 -0.92 1.74
C TYR A 192 -6.97 0.27 1.07
N LEU A 193 -7.57 1.16 1.88
CA LEU A 193 -8.23 2.36 1.36
C LEU A 193 -7.24 3.30 0.66
N LEU A 194 -6.05 3.49 1.21
CA LEU A 194 -5.01 4.31 0.56
C LEU A 194 -4.59 3.72 -0.78
N MET A 195 -4.34 2.41 -0.85
CA MET A 195 -4.02 1.75 -2.13
C MET A 195 -5.16 1.90 -3.13
N LYS A 196 -6.41 1.71 -2.68
CA LYS A 196 -7.59 1.91 -3.51
C LYS A 196 -7.71 3.35 -4.02
N TYR A 197 -7.46 4.35 -3.18
CA TYR A 197 -7.45 5.75 -3.61
C TYR A 197 -6.31 6.06 -4.59
N GLU A 198 -5.14 5.43 -4.42
CA GLU A 198 -4.03 5.53 -5.38
C GLU A 198 -4.39 4.88 -6.72
N GLU A 199 -5.11 3.76 -6.71
CA GLU A 199 -5.62 3.07 -7.91
C GLU A 199 -6.72 3.86 -8.61
N GLU A 200 -7.65 4.45 -7.85
CA GLU A 200 -8.76 5.26 -8.38
C GLU A 200 -8.34 6.69 -8.76
N SER A 201 -7.11 7.10 -8.47
CA SER A 201 -6.59 8.37 -8.94
C SER A 201 -6.47 8.34 -10.45
N THR A 202 -7.33 9.08 -11.14
CA THR A 202 -7.35 9.20 -12.61
C THR A 202 -6.51 10.36 -13.12
N THR A 203 -6.03 11.22 -12.23
CA THR A 203 -5.33 12.44 -12.56
C THR A 203 -3.85 12.41 -12.17
N ASP A 204 -3.02 13.11 -12.94
CA ASP A 204 -1.64 13.38 -12.60
C ASP A 204 -1.59 14.49 -11.54
N PHE A 205 -0.93 14.21 -10.41
CA PHE A 205 -0.92 15.10 -9.25
C PHE A 205 -0.30 16.46 -9.53
N LEU A 206 0.60 16.56 -10.51
CA LEU A 206 1.31 17.78 -10.84
C LEU A 206 0.49 18.64 -11.81
N THR A 207 0.09 18.08 -12.94
CA THR A 207 -0.53 18.82 -14.05
C THR A 207 -2.06 18.87 -14.00
N GLY A 208 -2.71 17.99 -13.23
CA GLY A 208 -4.16 17.84 -13.19
C GLY A 208 -4.77 17.25 -14.49
N LEU A 209 -3.93 16.80 -15.42
CA LEU A 209 -4.34 16.03 -16.59
C LEU A 209 -4.67 14.59 -16.21
N ASN A 210 -5.13 13.79 -17.16
CA ASN A 210 -5.23 12.35 -16.96
C ASN A 210 -3.82 11.76 -16.74
N ASN A 211 -3.67 10.85 -15.79
CA ASN A 211 -2.42 10.11 -15.63
C ASN A 211 -2.32 8.93 -16.60
N VAL A 212 -1.19 8.23 -16.57
CA VAL A 212 -0.95 7.04 -17.41
C VAL A 212 -2.03 5.97 -17.28
N ARG A 213 -2.58 5.75 -16.09
CA ARG A 213 -3.62 4.71 -15.87
C ARG A 213 -4.94 5.09 -16.53
N GLN A 214 -5.33 6.35 -16.38
CA GLN A 214 -6.54 6.86 -17.03
C GLN A 214 -6.39 6.90 -18.55
N PHE A 215 -5.20 7.26 -19.04
CA PHE A 215 -4.86 7.12 -20.46
C PHE A 215 -5.07 5.69 -20.94
N ASP A 216 -4.46 4.70 -20.29
CA ASP A 216 -4.56 3.28 -20.69
C ASP A 216 -6.01 2.79 -20.65
N THR A 217 -6.77 3.17 -19.63
CA THR A 217 -8.19 2.79 -19.48
C THR A 217 -9.03 3.34 -20.62
N VAL A 218 -8.88 4.63 -20.93
CA VAL A 218 -9.62 5.28 -22.02
C VAL A 218 -9.16 4.77 -23.38
N TRP A 219 -7.85 4.60 -23.57
CA TRP A 219 -7.25 4.09 -24.79
C TRP A 219 -7.76 2.69 -25.13
N ASN A 220 -7.73 1.75 -24.17
CA ASN A 220 -8.20 0.38 -24.38
C ASN A 220 -9.69 0.30 -24.71
N THR A 221 -10.49 1.23 -24.19
CA THR A 221 -11.91 1.34 -24.53
C THR A 221 -12.08 1.84 -25.96
N LEU A 222 -11.48 2.98 -26.28
CA LEU A 222 -11.62 3.62 -27.59
C LEU A 222 -11.02 2.80 -28.73
N ILE A 223 -9.91 2.10 -28.49
CA ILE A 223 -9.25 1.27 -29.51
C ILE A 223 -10.09 0.05 -29.89
N SER A 224 -10.78 -0.55 -28.90
CA SER A 224 -11.69 -1.67 -29.12
C SER A 224 -12.92 -1.19 -29.90
N GLU A 225 -13.52 -0.06 -29.50
CA GLU A 225 -14.65 0.53 -30.22
C GLU A 225 -14.30 0.92 -31.65
N ALA A 226 -13.12 1.52 -31.86
CA ALA A 226 -12.63 1.90 -33.18
C ALA A 226 -12.44 0.68 -34.10
N ALA A 227 -11.93 -0.42 -33.56
CA ALA A 227 -11.78 -1.68 -34.30
C ALA A 227 -13.14 -2.30 -34.66
N GLU A 228 -14.08 -2.35 -33.71
CA GLU A 228 -15.40 -2.95 -33.92
C GLU A 228 -16.28 -2.15 -34.89
N LYS A 229 -16.27 -0.82 -34.77
CA LYS A 229 -17.11 0.09 -35.57
C LYS A 229 -16.41 0.60 -36.83
N ASN A 230 -15.13 0.25 -37.01
CA ASN A 230 -14.26 0.81 -38.04
C ASN A 230 -14.23 2.35 -38.02
N GLU A 231 -14.22 2.91 -36.81
CA GLU A 231 -14.16 4.36 -36.58
C GLU A 231 -12.70 4.86 -36.57
N ARG A 232 -12.53 6.13 -36.90
CA ARG A 232 -11.21 6.75 -36.94
C ARG A 232 -10.72 7.07 -35.53
N LEU A 233 -9.50 6.66 -35.21
CA LEU A 233 -8.86 6.96 -33.94
C LEU A 233 -7.43 7.40 -34.19
N SER A 234 -7.09 8.59 -33.69
CA SER A 234 -5.72 9.11 -33.78
C SER A 234 -5.09 9.25 -32.41
N LEU A 235 -3.79 9.01 -32.34
CA LEU A 235 -2.96 9.20 -31.15
C LEU A 235 -1.83 10.17 -31.47
N LEU A 236 -1.66 11.16 -30.60
CA LEU A 236 -0.49 12.03 -30.56
C LEU A 236 0.36 11.64 -29.35
N VAL A 237 1.65 11.38 -29.57
CA VAL A 237 2.65 11.22 -28.49
C VAL A 237 3.57 12.43 -28.54
N ILE A 238 3.76 13.07 -27.39
CA ILE A 238 4.38 14.39 -27.26
C ILE A 238 5.49 14.31 -26.22
N ASP A 239 6.61 14.95 -26.50
CA ASP A 239 7.73 15.05 -25.57
C ASP A 239 8.38 16.43 -25.64
N ILE A 240 8.81 16.92 -24.47
CA ILE A 240 9.46 18.22 -24.34
C ILE A 240 10.92 18.15 -24.79
N ASP A 241 11.24 18.97 -25.79
CA ASP A 241 12.60 19.05 -26.31
C ASP A 241 13.55 19.60 -25.23
N HIS A 242 14.63 18.85 -24.95
CA HIS A 242 15.69 19.25 -24.04
C HIS A 242 15.24 19.54 -22.60
N PHE A 243 14.18 18.88 -22.09
CA PHE A 243 13.68 19.12 -20.74
C PHE A 243 14.72 18.86 -19.63
N LYS A 244 15.60 17.88 -19.82
CA LYS A 244 16.74 17.67 -18.92
C LYS A 244 17.61 18.94 -18.78
N HIS A 245 17.86 19.66 -19.86
CA HIS A 245 18.66 20.89 -19.82
C HIS A 245 17.95 21.99 -19.01
N VAL A 246 16.63 22.08 -19.10
CA VAL A 246 15.82 22.99 -18.27
C VAL A 246 15.99 22.66 -16.78
N ASN A 247 15.87 21.38 -16.42
CA ASN A 247 16.06 20.94 -15.04
C ASN A 247 17.48 21.18 -14.54
N ASP A 248 18.49 20.89 -15.37
CA ASP A 248 19.89 21.07 -15.01
C ASP A 248 20.26 22.56 -14.86
N THR A 249 19.57 23.46 -15.59
CA THR A 249 19.85 24.91 -15.57
C THR A 249 19.07 25.65 -14.49
N TYR A 250 17.79 25.33 -14.30
CA TYR A 250 16.87 26.09 -13.44
C TYR A 250 16.37 25.31 -12.21
N GLY A 251 16.70 24.02 -12.12
CA GLY A 251 16.29 23.12 -11.04
C GLY A 251 14.91 22.49 -11.26
N HIS A 252 14.69 21.35 -10.62
CA HIS A 252 13.43 20.59 -10.68
C HIS A 252 12.16 21.42 -10.35
N PRO A 253 12.15 22.35 -9.37
CA PRO A 253 10.96 23.16 -9.10
C PRO A 253 10.52 24.03 -10.28
N VAL A 254 11.44 24.44 -11.15
CA VAL A 254 11.11 25.18 -12.37
C VAL A 254 10.61 24.23 -13.46
N GLY A 255 11.23 23.06 -13.60
CA GLY A 255 10.71 22.00 -14.48
C GLY A 255 9.27 21.62 -14.14
N ASP A 256 8.94 21.50 -12.86
CA ASP A 256 7.59 21.20 -12.39
C ASP A 256 6.58 22.29 -12.82
N LYS A 257 6.94 23.57 -12.70
CA LYS A 257 6.09 24.68 -13.19
C LYS A 257 5.86 24.60 -14.69
N ILE A 258 6.90 24.27 -15.44
CA ILE A 258 6.82 24.13 -16.90
C ILE A 258 5.87 22.99 -17.28
N LEU A 259 5.92 21.87 -16.58
CA LEU A 259 5.01 20.75 -16.80
C LEU A 259 3.55 21.14 -16.52
N ILE A 260 3.29 21.90 -15.45
CA ILE A 260 1.96 22.42 -15.11
C ILE A 260 1.43 23.34 -16.22
N GLU A 261 2.22 24.34 -16.61
CA GLU A 261 1.83 25.30 -17.65
C GLU A 261 1.64 24.60 -19.01
N LEU A 262 2.52 23.64 -19.35
CA LEU A 262 2.40 22.86 -20.58
C LEU A 262 1.08 22.08 -20.59
N GLY A 263 0.72 21.42 -19.49
CA GLY A 263 -0.54 20.70 -19.40
C GLY A 263 -1.75 21.59 -19.69
N ALA A 264 -1.74 22.84 -19.18
CA ALA A 264 -2.78 23.82 -19.46
C ALA A 264 -2.79 24.25 -20.95
N VAL A 265 -1.61 24.47 -21.54
CA VAL A 265 -1.47 24.80 -22.98
C VAL A 265 -2.01 23.66 -23.84
N LEU A 266 -1.61 22.42 -23.60
CA LEU A 266 -2.09 21.24 -24.33
C LEU A 266 -3.61 21.10 -24.25
N LYS A 267 -4.19 21.26 -23.05
CA LYS A 267 -5.65 21.20 -22.85
C LYS A 267 -6.39 22.31 -23.60
N SER A 268 -5.84 23.53 -23.61
CA SER A 268 -6.44 24.66 -24.33
C SER A 268 -6.32 24.55 -25.86
N ALA A 269 -5.28 23.88 -26.34
CA ALA A 269 -5.01 23.67 -27.77
C ALA A 269 -5.69 22.40 -28.32
N SER A 270 -6.34 21.61 -27.47
CA SER A 270 -7.14 20.43 -27.82
C SER A 270 -8.65 20.75 -27.79
N ARG A 271 -9.48 19.89 -28.38
CA ARG A 271 -10.94 20.00 -28.34
C ARG A 271 -11.46 19.55 -26.96
N SER A 272 -12.69 19.91 -26.63
CA SER A 272 -13.29 19.60 -25.30
C SER A 272 -13.46 18.11 -25.01
N PHE A 273 -13.55 17.27 -26.05
CA PHE A 273 -13.70 15.82 -25.94
C PHE A 273 -12.40 15.05 -26.28
N ASP A 274 -11.32 15.75 -26.62
CA ASP A 274 -10.01 15.13 -26.79
C ASP A 274 -9.43 14.79 -25.41
N ILE A 275 -8.72 13.65 -25.30
CA ILE A 275 -8.23 13.15 -24.02
C ILE A 275 -6.73 13.45 -23.91
N VAL A 276 -6.42 14.49 -23.13
CA VAL A 276 -5.04 14.93 -22.86
C VAL A 276 -4.53 14.27 -21.57
N SER A 277 -3.36 13.65 -21.66
CA SER A 277 -2.78 12.88 -20.56
C SER A 277 -1.28 13.17 -20.39
N ARG A 278 -0.77 12.94 -19.19
CA ARG A 278 0.68 12.88 -18.90
C ARG A 278 1.05 11.44 -18.59
N ASN A 279 1.87 10.84 -19.43
CA ASN A 279 2.25 9.43 -19.34
C ASN A 279 3.38 9.21 -18.32
N GLY A 280 4.19 10.23 -18.05
CA GLY A 280 5.23 10.21 -17.02
C GLY A 280 6.39 11.11 -17.41
N GLY A 281 7.15 11.61 -16.43
CA GLY A 281 8.31 12.48 -16.70
C GLY A 281 7.93 13.69 -17.56
N GLU A 282 8.51 13.77 -18.76
CA GLU A 282 8.29 14.82 -19.77
C GLU A 282 7.42 14.38 -20.96
N GLU A 283 6.75 13.23 -20.85
CA GLU A 283 5.95 12.61 -21.90
C GLU A 283 4.44 12.86 -21.71
N PHE A 284 3.79 13.27 -22.78
CA PHE A 284 2.35 13.57 -22.84
C PHE A 284 1.72 12.88 -24.04
N SER A 285 0.40 12.70 -23.98
CA SER A 285 -0.36 12.17 -25.10
C SER A 285 -1.70 12.87 -25.27
N VAL A 286 -2.21 12.80 -26.50
CA VAL A 286 -3.57 13.24 -26.83
C VAL A 286 -4.25 12.17 -27.67
N ILE A 287 -5.34 11.62 -27.15
CA ILE A 287 -6.23 10.73 -27.92
C ILE A 287 -7.27 11.59 -28.61
N LEU A 288 -7.45 11.37 -29.91
CA LEU A 288 -8.38 12.10 -30.77
C LEU A 288 -9.41 11.10 -31.36
N PRO A 289 -10.56 10.91 -30.69
CA PRO A 289 -11.66 10.11 -31.23
C PRO A 289 -12.25 10.74 -32.50
N ASP A 290 -12.72 9.91 -33.43
CA ASP A 290 -13.32 10.31 -34.70
C ASP A 290 -12.49 11.37 -35.46
N CYS A 291 -11.18 11.12 -35.53
CA CYS A 291 -10.23 12.06 -36.11
C CYS A 291 -9.42 11.38 -37.23
N GLN A 292 -9.56 11.89 -38.45
CA GLN A 292 -8.77 11.48 -39.61
C GLN A 292 -7.35 12.06 -39.58
N GLN A 293 -6.42 11.44 -40.30
CA GLN A 293 -4.98 11.75 -40.24
C GLN A 293 -4.68 13.22 -40.52
N GLU A 294 -5.27 13.78 -41.59
CA GLU A 294 -5.05 15.19 -41.96
C GLU A 294 -5.46 16.15 -40.83
N GLN A 295 -6.56 15.83 -40.14
CA GLN A 295 -7.07 16.63 -39.04
C GLN A 295 -6.24 16.45 -37.76
N ALA A 296 -5.77 15.23 -37.49
CA ALA A 296 -4.88 14.93 -36.38
C ALA A 296 -3.56 15.70 -36.52
N VAL A 297 -2.96 15.72 -37.70
CA VAL A 297 -1.74 16.50 -37.99
C VAL A 297 -1.99 18.00 -37.83
N LYS A 298 -3.14 18.53 -38.24
CA LYS A 298 -3.50 19.95 -38.01
C LYS A 298 -3.61 20.28 -36.51
N ILE A 299 -4.19 19.39 -35.71
CA ILE A 299 -4.28 19.56 -34.25
C ILE A 299 -2.89 19.50 -33.61
N ALA A 300 -2.07 18.53 -34.02
CA ALA A 300 -0.68 18.41 -33.57
C ALA A 300 0.14 19.66 -33.88
N GLU A 301 0.05 20.22 -35.11
CA GLU A 301 0.74 21.45 -35.47
C GLU A 301 0.22 22.67 -34.70
N ARG A 302 -1.09 22.73 -34.42
CA ARG A 302 -1.66 23.77 -33.55
C ARG A 302 -1.06 23.68 -32.15
N ILE A 303 -1.05 22.49 -31.55
CA ILE A 303 -0.43 22.23 -30.24
C ILE A 303 1.04 22.66 -30.23
N ARG A 304 1.82 22.18 -31.21
CA ARG A 304 3.24 22.51 -31.34
C ARG A 304 3.49 24.01 -31.41
N LYS A 305 2.77 24.73 -32.27
CA LYS A 305 2.85 26.19 -32.42
C LYS A 305 2.43 26.91 -31.15
N SER A 306 1.35 26.47 -30.50
CA SER A 306 0.89 27.06 -29.24
C SER A 306 1.94 26.97 -28.15
N VAL A 307 2.67 25.85 -28.05
CA VAL A 307 3.77 25.69 -27.08
C VAL A 307 4.97 26.56 -27.47
N GLU A 308 5.37 26.56 -28.74
CA GLU A 308 6.53 27.33 -29.23
C GLU A 308 6.41 28.84 -28.95
N ILE A 309 5.19 29.40 -29.06
CA ILE A 309 4.95 30.83 -28.82
C ILE A 309 4.58 31.15 -27.37
N HIS A 310 4.40 30.14 -26.50
CA HIS A 310 3.98 30.34 -25.13
C HIS A 310 5.16 30.78 -24.24
N PRO A 311 5.07 31.90 -23.52
CA PRO A 311 6.12 32.31 -22.59
C PRO A 311 5.96 31.60 -21.25
N PHE A 312 6.75 30.56 -21.00
CA PHE A 312 6.71 29.76 -19.77
C PHE A 312 7.37 30.49 -18.61
N LYS A 313 6.66 30.69 -17.51
CA LYS A 313 7.18 31.49 -16.38
C LYS A 313 8.09 30.68 -15.48
N ILE A 314 9.33 31.15 -15.30
CA ILE A 314 10.29 30.54 -14.36
C ILE A 314 10.37 31.33 -13.05
N SER A 315 10.11 32.64 -13.10
CA SER A 315 10.02 33.54 -11.94
C SER A 315 8.92 34.59 -12.13
N ALA A 316 8.79 35.53 -11.19
CA ALA A 316 7.81 36.63 -11.31
C ALA A 316 8.09 37.57 -12.49
N THR A 317 9.33 37.62 -12.97
CA THR A 317 9.78 38.59 -13.98
C THR A 317 10.44 37.94 -15.21
N GLU A 318 10.61 36.62 -15.21
CA GLU A 318 11.38 35.91 -16.22
C GLU A 318 10.59 34.75 -16.82
N THR A 319 10.70 34.62 -18.14
CA THR A 319 10.06 33.58 -18.94
C THR A 319 11.07 32.93 -19.87
N ILE A 320 10.88 31.64 -20.14
CA ILE A 320 11.62 30.90 -21.16
C ILE A 320 10.67 30.42 -22.26
N THR A 321 11.24 30.03 -23.39
CA THR A 321 10.54 29.29 -24.42
C THR A 321 11.00 27.84 -24.41
N ILE A 322 10.07 26.91 -24.61
CA ILE A 322 10.36 25.50 -24.82
C ILE A 322 9.72 25.07 -26.14
N THR A 323 10.18 23.95 -26.69
CA THR A 323 9.56 23.32 -27.85
C THR A 323 9.19 21.88 -27.53
N ILE A 324 8.29 21.33 -28.33
CA ILE A 324 7.87 19.93 -28.23
C ILE A 324 8.01 19.25 -29.58
N SER A 325 8.37 17.98 -29.53
CA SER A 325 8.31 17.07 -30.68
C SER A 325 7.05 16.22 -30.56
N ILE A 326 6.37 15.96 -31.68
CA ILE A 326 5.11 15.21 -31.71
C ILE A 326 5.17 14.10 -32.76
N GLY A 327 4.82 12.89 -32.37
CA GLY A 327 4.52 11.78 -33.27
C GLY A 327 3.01 11.57 -33.38
N ALA A 328 2.51 11.33 -34.59
CA ALA A 328 1.10 11.10 -34.86
C ALA A 328 0.87 9.81 -35.64
N ALA A 329 -0.13 9.03 -35.22
CA ALA A 329 -0.61 7.86 -35.93
C ALA A 329 -2.15 7.78 -35.88
N THR A 330 -2.75 7.31 -36.96
CA THR A 330 -4.20 7.23 -37.15
C THR A 330 -4.62 5.88 -37.71
N TYR A 331 -5.59 5.25 -37.07
CA TYR A 331 -6.32 4.11 -37.62
C TYR A 331 -7.59 4.58 -38.35
N PRO A 332 -7.98 3.95 -39.48
CA PRO A 332 -7.23 2.91 -40.22
C PRO A 332 -6.24 3.46 -41.25
N GLU A 333 -6.10 4.79 -41.35
CA GLU A 333 -5.45 5.46 -42.49
C GLU A 333 -3.94 5.22 -42.57
N THR A 334 -3.25 5.24 -41.44
CA THR A 334 -1.78 5.05 -41.37
C THR A 334 -1.38 3.70 -40.78
N VAL A 335 -2.32 3.04 -40.12
CA VAL A 335 -2.12 1.76 -39.44
C VAL A 335 -3.38 0.92 -39.62
N ALA A 336 -3.23 -0.29 -40.15
CA ALA A 336 -4.35 -1.20 -40.42
C ALA A 336 -4.75 -2.05 -39.20
N ASP A 337 -3.82 -2.26 -38.26
CA ASP A 337 -4.07 -2.96 -37.00
C ASP A 337 -4.03 -1.94 -35.86
N THR A 338 -5.12 -1.81 -35.11
CA THR A 338 -5.19 -0.86 -34.00
C THR A 338 -4.11 -1.11 -32.94
N SER A 339 -3.62 -2.34 -32.78
CA SER A 339 -2.54 -2.68 -31.85
C SER A 339 -1.20 -1.99 -32.16
N GLN A 340 -1.02 -1.53 -33.39
CA GLN A 340 0.23 -0.90 -33.86
C GLN A 340 0.25 0.63 -33.72
N ILE A 341 -0.88 1.29 -33.40
CA ILE A 341 -0.97 2.76 -33.38
C ILE A 341 0.06 3.39 -32.44
N VAL A 342 0.21 2.83 -31.23
CA VAL A 342 1.16 3.34 -30.22
C VAL A 342 2.60 3.26 -30.74
N GLY A 343 3.00 2.09 -31.27
CA GLY A 343 4.35 1.90 -31.81
C GLY A 343 4.67 2.85 -32.97
N ILE A 344 3.74 3.06 -33.89
CA ILE A 344 3.93 3.98 -35.02
C ILE A 344 3.99 5.44 -34.56
N ALA A 345 3.17 5.84 -33.57
CA ALA A 345 3.24 7.19 -33.00
C ALA A 345 4.60 7.45 -32.32
N ASP A 346 5.12 6.47 -31.57
CA ASP A 346 6.45 6.54 -30.93
C ASP A 346 7.58 6.63 -31.97
N GLU A 347 7.53 5.82 -33.03
CA GLU A 347 8.51 5.90 -34.12
C GLU A 347 8.49 7.29 -34.79
N CYS A 348 7.30 7.85 -34.98
CA CYS A 348 7.13 9.20 -35.51
C CYS A 348 7.69 10.26 -34.55
N LEU A 349 7.46 10.14 -33.25
CA LEU A 349 8.03 11.05 -32.25
C LEU A 349 9.56 10.97 -32.26
N TYR A 350 10.11 9.75 -32.34
CA TYR A 350 11.54 9.53 -32.46
C TYR A 350 12.12 10.19 -33.73
N LYS A 351 11.42 10.07 -34.86
CA LYS A 351 11.77 10.75 -36.12
C LYS A 351 11.72 12.27 -35.98
N ALA A 352 10.72 12.82 -35.29
CA ALA A 352 10.64 14.26 -35.01
C ALA A 352 11.87 14.74 -34.22
N LYS A 353 12.23 14.02 -33.15
CA LYS A 353 13.43 14.31 -32.35
C LYS A 353 14.73 14.23 -33.14
N ARG A 354 14.86 13.26 -34.05
CA ARG A 354 16.09 13.08 -34.86
C ARG A 354 16.22 14.03 -36.03
N THR A 355 15.11 14.51 -36.59
CA THR A 355 15.15 15.35 -37.79
C THR A 355 15.25 16.85 -37.49
N GLY A 356 15.36 17.23 -36.21
CA GLY A 356 15.61 18.60 -35.79
C GLY A 356 14.67 19.13 -34.72
N ARG A 357 13.87 18.26 -34.09
CA ARG A 357 12.93 18.61 -33.01
C ARG A 357 11.89 19.64 -33.44
N ASN A 358 11.08 20.14 -32.49
CA ASN A 358 10.07 21.18 -32.70
C ASN A 358 9.24 20.97 -33.97
N ARG A 359 8.68 19.77 -34.14
CA ARG A 359 7.93 19.38 -35.34
C ARG A 359 6.97 18.24 -35.08
N VAL A 360 6.00 18.13 -35.97
CA VAL A 360 5.13 16.95 -36.07
C VAL A 360 5.72 16.00 -37.12
N CYS A 361 5.77 14.71 -36.79
CA CYS A 361 6.00 13.64 -37.75
C CYS A 361 4.81 12.70 -37.71
N ALA A 362 4.41 12.20 -38.87
CA ALA A 362 3.32 11.25 -39.00
C ALA A 362 3.65 10.22 -40.08
N SER A 363 3.08 9.02 -39.96
CA SER A 363 3.18 7.99 -40.99
C SER A 363 2.24 8.33 -42.15
N TYR A 364 2.64 8.02 -43.38
CA TYR A 364 1.90 8.32 -44.62
C TYR A 364 1.81 7.08 -45.49
#